data_AF-A0A1H3AX17-F1
#
_entry.id   AF-A0A1H3AX17-F1
#
_cell.length_a   1.000
_cell.length_b   1.000
_cell.length_c   1.000
_cell.angle_alpha   90.00
_cell.angle_beta   90.00
_cell.angle_gamma   90.00
#
_symmetry.space_group_name_H-M   'P 1'
#
loop_
_entity.id
_entity.type
_entity.pdbx_description
1 polymer ?
#
loop_
_entity_poly.entity_id
_entity_poly.type
_entity_poly.pdbx_seq_one_letter_code
_entity_poly.pdbx_strand_id
1 'polypeptide(L)'
;MTDLTLGTFGDGDSADNDLTPDAVNIARCATTCRAPDRDGASWASPDKDWGLTTQRPASTINTSAGRTHKQQTRWVVDGDVGKYVAECGNGDLLQIPATYGDFDSIDTRVTFIDGLADSYGYGIDAQALEKALRVLTGGGRYTASKYSAIPCGKQPWILTGPEGTLLCSCMPVERPASPPTQKLRTPETTLQIEEQNQAVLTGAAEFAHLLSGALGVSIETIDYHSTTREEARHSFLGEEDKFTIRASDLAQLHGLTADPSVIQGTVSRGVQSPNGGDIVSVEWDGPEHPVGYLEGGDVVAGYEFAWEQPDESLENVAVVREYRITQNYSRWTVDYRTHRLASVVP
;
A
#
# COMPACT_ATOMS: atom_id res chain seq x y z
N MET A 1 -34.33 1.39 33.70
CA MET A 1 -34.57 2.58 32.87
C MET A 1 -34.26 3.79 33.71
N THR A 2 -33.09 4.39 33.49
CA THR A 2 -32.71 5.73 33.96
C THR A 2 -31.59 6.17 33.03
N ASP A 3 -31.93 7.11 32.15
CA ASP A 3 -31.01 7.89 31.33
C ASP A 3 -30.04 8.66 32.21
N LEU A 4 -28.75 8.57 31.90
CA LEU A 4 -27.71 9.47 32.38
C LEU A 4 -27.10 10.12 31.14
N THR A 5 -27.54 11.34 30.89
CA THR A 5 -27.04 12.26 29.88
C THR A 5 -25.57 12.58 30.15
N LEU A 6 -24.75 12.46 29.10
CA LEU A 6 -23.36 12.91 29.07
C LEU A 6 -23.28 14.37 29.49
N GLY A 7 -22.52 14.64 30.55
CA GLY A 7 -22.11 15.98 30.92
C GLY A 7 -21.16 16.56 29.88
N THR A 8 -21.55 17.71 29.34
CA THR A 8 -20.74 18.66 28.60
C THR A 8 -19.51 19.08 29.41
N PHE A 9 -18.32 18.91 28.85
CA PHE A 9 -17.12 19.62 29.32
C PHE A 9 -17.15 21.03 28.74
N GLY A 10 -17.16 22.01 29.65
CA GLY A 10 -17.44 23.40 29.37
C GLY A 10 -16.25 24.22 28.88
N ASP A 11 -16.59 25.40 28.36
CA ASP A 11 -15.70 26.50 28.01
C ASP A 11 -14.79 26.88 29.19
N GLY A 12 -13.48 26.76 28.96
CA GLY A 12 -12.43 27.19 29.87
C GLY A 12 -11.16 27.50 29.09
N ASP A 13 -11.00 28.77 28.74
CA ASP A 13 -9.78 29.31 28.15
C ASP A 13 -8.54 28.96 29.00
N SER A 14 -7.44 28.66 28.30
CA SER A 14 -6.04 28.65 28.78
C SER A 14 -5.50 27.31 29.33
N ALA A 15 -5.08 26.39 28.43
CA ALA A 15 -3.84 25.59 28.50
C ALA A 15 -3.85 24.26 27.70
N ASP A 16 -4.75 24.03 26.74
CA ASP A 16 -4.78 22.80 25.93
C ASP A 16 -3.82 22.77 24.73
N ASN A 17 -2.59 23.25 24.91
CA ASN A 17 -1.47 22.95 24.00
C ASN A 17 -0.49 22.02 24.75
N ASP A 18 -0.15 20.88 24.15
CA ASP A 18 0.86 19.89 24.57
C ASP A 18 0.41 18.67 25.42
N LEU A 19 -0.65 17.98 25.02
CA LEU A 19 -0.82 16.57 25.38
C LEU A 19 -0.58 15.67 24.16
N THR A 20 0.63 15.68 23.61
CA THR A 20 1.08 14.52 22.81
C THR A 20 1.31 13.36 23.78
N PRO A 21 0.48 12.30 23.75
CA PRO A 21 0.60 11.22 24.72
C PRO A 21 1.97 10.53 24.57
N ASP A 22 2.69 10.41 25.69
CA ASP A 22 3.98 9.73 25.71
C ASP A 22 3.85 8.22 25.43
N ALA A 23 4.97 7.60 25.04
CA ALA A 23 5.00 6.19 24.67
C ALA A 23 4.48 5.24 25.76
N VAL A 24 4.71 5.56 27.04
CA VAL A 24 4.27 4.72 28.16
C VAL A 24 2.75 4.81 28.32
N ASN A 25 2.17 6.00 28.18
CA ASN A 25 0.72 6.19 28.28
C ASN A 25 -0.01 5.52 27.11
N ILE A 26 0.55 5.57 25.90
CA ILE A 26 0.03 4.78 24.76
C ILE A 26 0.11 3.28 25.07
N ALA A 27 1.25 2.81 25.57
CA ALA A 27 1.45 1.40 25.89
C ALA A 27 0.53 0.87 27.01
N ARG A 28 0.15 1.72 27.98
CA ARG A 28 -0.85 1.37 29.01
C ARG A 28 -2.24 1.13 28.43
N CYS A 29 -2.55 1.75 27.29
CA CYS A 29 -3.80 1.60 26.57
C CYS A 29 -3.72 0.52 25.47
N ALA A 30 -2.62 -0.26 25.42
CA ALA A 30 -2.40 -1.25 24.39
C ALA A 30 -3.48 -2.36 24.43
N THR A 31 -4.01 -2.70 23.26
CA THR A 31 -4.99 -3.77 23.13
C THR A 31 -4.29 -5.13 23.27
N THR A 32 -4.50 -5.82 24.39
CA THR A 32 -4.07 -7.22 24.58
C THR A 32 -5.26 -8.15 24.38
N CYS A 33 -5.20 -8.98 23.36
CA CYS A 33 -6.28 -9.91 23.00
C CYS A 33 -5.69 -11.23 22.51
N ARG A 34 -6.53 -12.27 22.41
CA ARG A 34 -6.10 -13.53 21.81
C ARG A 34 -5.70 -13.30 20.35
N ALA A 35 -4.62 -13.94 19.92
CA ALA A 35 -4.21 -13.88 18.52
C ALA A 35 -5.34 -14.36 17.60
N PRO A 36 -5.73 -13.58 16.58
CA PRO A 36 -6.86 -13.90 15.72
C PRO A 36 -6.53 -15.11 14.85
N ASP A 37 -7.55 -15.95 14.62
CA ASP A 37 -7.47 -17.03 13.65
C ASP A 37 -7.63 -16.42 12.24
N ARG A 38 -6.57 -16.50 11.42
CA ARG A 38 -6.52 -15.86 10.09
C ARG A 38 -5.89 -16.83 9.09
N ASP A 39 -6.36 -16.79 7.85
CA ASP A 39 -5.81 -17.61 6.77
C ASP A 39 -4.29 -17.37 6.64
N GLY A 40 -3.53 -18.46 6.63
CA GLY A 40 -2.06 -18.42 6.56
C GLY A 40 -1.33 -18.09 7.88
N ALA A 41 -2.04 -17.83 8.98
CA ALA A 41 -1.45 -17.58 10.29
C ALA A 41 -1.94 -18.60 11.33
N SER A 42 -1.06 -19.54 11.70
CA SER A 42 -1.25 -20.41 12.87
C SER A 42 -0.37 -19.93 14.02
N TRP A 43 -0.89 -19.99 15.24
CA TRP A 43 -0.21 -19.49 16.44
C TRP A 43 0.22 -20.63 17.34
N ALA A 44 1.44 -20.53 17.88
CA ALA A 44 1.96 -21.49 18.84
C ALA A 44 1.33 -21.29 20.23
N SER A 45 1.60 -22.25 21.12
CA SER A 45 1.27 -22.11 22.54
C SER A 45 1.89 -20.84 23.13
N PRO A 46 1.17 -20.15 24.04
CA PRO A 46 1.69 -18.93 24.65
C PRO A 46 3.02 -19.14 25.39
N ASP A 47 3.94 -18.21 25.22
CA ASP A 47 5.22 -18.10 25.92
C ASP A 47 5.25 -16.85 26.80
N LYS A 48 6.06 -16.88 27.87
CA LYS A 48 6.21 -15.74 28.79
C LYS A 48 7.64 -15.24 28.74
N ASP A 49 7.83 -14.02 28.26
CA ASP A 49 9.12 -13.33 28.21
C ASP A 49 8.90 -11.84 28.53
N TRP A 50 9.90 -11.21 29.17
CA TRP A 50 9.89 -9.77 29.51
C TRP A 50 8.65 -9.28 30.28
N GLY A 51 8.01 -10.15 31.06
CA GLY A 51 6.79 -9.82 31.80
C GLY A 51 5.52 -9.78 30.95
N LEU A 52 5.60 -10.14 29.67
CA LEU A 52 4.49 -10.30 28.74
C LEU A 52 4.22 -11.78 28.48
N THR A 53 2.96 -12.12 28.22
CA THR A 53 2.58 -13.40 27.64
C THR A 53 2.33 -13.16 26.15
N THR A 54 3.07 -13.87 25.30
CA THR A 54 2.98 -13.73 23.85
C THR A 54 2.62 -15.02 23.16
N GLN A 55 2.22 -14.95 21.89
CA GLN A 55 2.07 -16.08 20.99
C GLN A 55 2.87 -15.82 19.72
N ARG A 56 3.91 -16.62 19.49
CA ARG A 56 4.63 -16.61 18.22
C ARG A 56 3.83 -17.33 17.12
N PRO A 57 4.01 -16.95 15.86
CA PRO A 57 3.55 -17.75 14.73
C PRO A 57 4.14 -19.17 14.79
N ALA A 58 3.30 -20.18 14.59
CA ALA A 58 3.73 -21.56 14.38
C ALA A 58 4.34 -21.74 12.98
N SER A 59 3.83 -20.97 12.00
CA SER A 59 4.26 -20.69 10.60
C SER A 59 5.22 -19.53 10.39
N THR A 60 6.04 -19.51 9.33
CA THR A 60 6.28 -18.23 8.64
C THR A 60 4.93 -17.73 8.11
N ILE A 61 4.61 -16.45 8.32
CA ILE A 61 3.39 -15.82 7.80
C ILE A 61 3.76 -15.15 6.47
N ASN A 62 3.01 -15.46 5.42
CA ASN A 62 3.11 -14.74 4.16
C ASN A 62 2.23 -13.50 4.27
N THR A 63 2.81 -12.32 4.05
CA THR A 63 2.09 -11.05 3.98
C THR A 63 2.34 -10.41 2.62
N SER A 64 1.56 -9.41 2.28
CA SER A 64 1.85 -8.54 1.14
C SER A 64 2.97 -7.53 1.36
N ALA A 65 3.71 -7.63 2.46
CA ALA A 65 5.02 -7.01 2.64
C ALA A 65 6.16 -8.05 2.57
N GLY A 66 5.85 -9.28 2.13
CA GLY A 66 6.75 -10.42 2.10
C GLY A 66 6.58 -11.36 3.30
N ARG A 67 7.62 -12.16 3.56
CA ARG A 67 7.60 -13.21 4.58
C ARG A 67 7.98 -12.68 5.96
N THR A 68 7.13 -12.95 6.94
CA THR A 68 7.43 -12.72 8.37
C THR A 68 7.76 -14.05 9.03
N HIS A 69 9.02 -14.22 9.43
CA HIS A 69 9.50 -15.42 10.10
C HIS A 69 8.99 -15.50 11.55
N LYS A 70 8.86 -16.73 12.07
CA LYS A 70 8.30 -17.05 13.40
C LYS A 70 8.91 -16.26 14.57
N GLN A 71 10.14 -15.79 14.43
CA GLN A 71 10.86 -15.07 15.49
C GLN A 71 10.65 -13.55 15.45
N GLN A 72 10.09 -13.02 14.36
CA GLN A 72 10.06 -11.58 14.06
C GLN A 72 8.88 -10.87 14.71
N THR A 73 7.74 -11.53 14.86
CA THR A 73 6.54 -10.97 15.48
C THR A 73 5.97 -11.95 16.48
N ARG A 74 5.56 -11.49 17.66
CA ARG A 74 4.78 -12.26 18.62
C ARG A 74 3.55 -11.47 19.03
N TRP A 75 2.38 -12.10 19.03
CA TRP A 75 1.15 -11.46 19.46
C TRP A 75 1.12 -11.36 20.98
N VAL A 76 0.88 -10.18 21.54
CA VAL A 76 0.77 -10.00 23.00
C VAL A 76 -0.64 -10.35 23.44
N VAL A 77 -0.78 -11.42 24.23
CA VAL A 77 -2.08 -11.93 24.70
C VAL A 77 -2.41 -11.51 26.13
N ASP A 78 -1.39 -11.23 26.95
CA ASP A 78 -1.54 -10.82 28.35
C ASP A 78 -0.25 -10.16 28.87
N GLY A 79 -0.31 -9.49 30.02
CA GLY A 79 0.80 -8.78 30.66
C GLY A 79 0.70 -7.25 30.55
N ASP A 80 1.52 -6.56 31.34
CA ASP A 80 1.51 -5.09 31.43
C ASP A 80 2.45 -4.48 30.37
N VAL A 81 1.89 -4.14 29.21
CA VAL A 81 2.61 -3.51 28.10
C VAL A 81 3.15 -2.12 28.50
N GLY A 82 2.43 -1.39 29.35
CA GLY A 82 2.87 -0.11 29.87
C GLY A 82 4.12 -0.22 30.73
N LYS A 83 4.16 -1.21 31.63
CA LYS A 83 5.35 -1.53 32.43
C LYS A 83 6.52 -1.97 31.56
N TYR A 84 6.27 -2.82 30.56
CA TYR A 84 7.30 -3.24 29.60
C TYR A 84 7.94 -2.02 28.90
N VAL A 85 7.11 -1.11 28.37
CA VAL A 85 7.60 0.11 27.72
C VAL A 85 8.26 1.08 28.70
N ALA A 86 7.82 1.15 29.96
CA ALA A 86 8.49 1.95 30.97
C ALA A 86 9.90 1.42 31.31
N GLU A 87 10.10 0.10 31.27
CA GLU A 87 11.38 -0.55 31.58
C GLU A 87 12.34 -0.60 30.39
N CYS A 88 11.82 -0.80 29.17
CA CYS A 88 12.63 -1.05 27.96
C CYS A 88 12.52 0.06 26.90
N GLY A 89 11.48 0.88 26.96
CA GLY A 89 11.26 2.00 26.05
C GLY A 89 12.34 3.06 26.15
N ASN A 90 12.63 3.73 25.03
CA ASN A 90 13.50 4.90 25.00
C ASN A 90 12.72 6.23 25.00
N GLY A 91 11.40 6.18 25.19
CA GLY A 91 10.51 7.34 25.20
C GLY A 91 10.10 7.84 23.82
N ASP A 92 10.65 7.28 22.73
CA ASP A 92 10.32 7.70 21.39
C ASP A 92 9.08 6.97 20.83
N LEU A 93 8.43 7.62 19.88
CA LEU A 93 7.42 7.03 19.01
C LEU A 93 7.93 7.06 17.58
N LEU A 94 7.91 5.90 16.92
CA LEU A 94 8.22 5.83 15.51
C LEU A 94 6.96 6.20 14.72
N GLN A 95 7.10 7.17 13.82
CA GLN A 95 6.00 7.60 12.97
C GLN A 95 5.69 6.51 11.94
N ILE A 96 4.43 6.13 11.86
CA ILE A 96 3.93 5.18 10.86
C ILE A 96 3.49 5.99 9.63
N PRO A 97 4.07 5.79 8.45
CA PRO A 97 3.70 6.52 7.26
C PRO A 97 2.25 6.24 6.84
N ALA A 98 1.65 7.23 6.18
CA ALA A 98 0.27 7.16 5.73
C ALA A 98 0.11 6.36 4.43
N THR A 99 1.18 6.19 3.63
CA THR A 99 1.12 5.45 2.37
C THR A 99 2.26 4.45 2.22
N TYR A 100 2.03 3.43 1.39
CA TYR A 100 3.08 2.49 0.97
C TYR A 100 4.15 3.13 0.09
N GLY A 101 4.06 4.38 -0.38
CA GLY A 101 5.23 5.05 -0.99
C GLY A 101 6.17 5.63 0.07
N ASP A 102 5.62 6.01 1.23
CA ASP A 102 6.33 6.87 2.17
C ASP A 102 7.20 6.13 3.18
N PHE A 103 6.97 4.86 3.47
CA PHE A 103 7.94 4.07 4.24
C PHE A 103 9.38 4.10 3.68
N ASP A 104 9.65 4.48 2.42
CA ASP A 104 11.04 4.60 1.93
C ASP A 104 11.75 5.77 2.61
N SER A 105 10.98 6.68 3.21
CA SER A 105 11.45 7.77 4.07
C SER A 105 11.55 7.41 5.55
N ILE A 106 11.23 6.17 5.97
CA ILE A 106 11.47 5.75 7.35
C ILE A 106 12.95 5.48 7.54
N ASP A 107 13.54 6.29 8.41
CA ASP A 107 14.92 6.11 8.82
C ASP A 107 15.10 4.81 9.60
N THR A 108 16.09 4.01 9.20
CA THR A 108 16.44 2.78 9.90
C THR A 108 16.95 3.11 11.29
N ARG A 109 16.21 2.66 12.31
CA ARG A 109 16.63 2.76 13.70
C ARG A 109 17.38 1.49 14.11
N VAL A 110 18.70 1.57 14.12
CA VAL A 110 19.56 0.48 14.58
C VAL A 110 19.44 0.33 16.10
N THR A 111 19.02 -0.84 16.56
CA THR A 111 18.82 -1.20 17.97
C THR A 111 19.98 -2.02 18.53
N PHE A 112 20.63 -2.82 17.69
CA PHE A 112 21.79 -3.63 18.08
C PHE A 112 22.76 -3.78 16.90
N ILE A 113 24.07 -3.75 17.13
CA ILE A 113 25.07 -4.06 16.10
C ILE A 113 25.77 -5.35 16.52
N ASP A 114 25.56 -6.41 15.76
CA ASP A 114 26.27 -7.68 15.92
C ASP A 114 27.38 -7.78 14.86
N GLY A 115 28.63 -7.96 15.31
CA GLY A 115 29.77 -8.15 14.41
C GLY A 115 29.82 -9.52 13.73
N LEU A 116 28.92 -10.43 14.09
CA LEU A 116 28.78 -11.76 13.49
C LEU A 116 27.58 -11.88 12.54
N ALA A 117 26.82 -10.80 12.33
CA ALA A 117 25.70 -10.82 11.40
C ALA A 117 26.17 -10.71 9.94
N ASP A 118 25.51 -11.46 9.03
CA ASP A 118 25.71 -11.37 7.58
C ASP A 118 25.20 -10.03 6.98
N SER A 119 24.75 -9.11 7.83
CA SER A 119 24.13 -7.81 7.51
C SER A 119 24.54 -6.76 8.56
N TYR A 120 24.33 -5.48 8.27
CA TYR A 120 24.71 -4.38 9.15
C TYR A 120 23.79 -4.29 10.38
N GLY A 121 24.10 -5.02 11.44
CA GLY A 121 23.34 -4.94 12.69
C GLY A 121 21.85 -5.26 12.54
N TYR A 122 21.09 -4.94 13.58
CA TYR A 122 19.66 -5.17 13.70
C TYR A 122 18.96 -3.87 14.05
N GLY A 123 17.79 -3.66 13.47
CA GLY A 123 17.04 -2.43 13.65
C GLY A 123 15.56 -2.55 13.30
N ILE A 124 14.92 -1.39 13.35
CA ILE A 124 13.57 -1.14 12.88
C ILE A 124 13.71 -0.34 11.60
N ASP A 125 13.36 -0.95 10.46
CA ASP A 125 13.31 -0.28 9.16
C ASP A 125 11.89 -0.29 8.61
N ALA A 126 11.73 0.31 7.43
CA ALA A 126 10.49 0.35 6.67
C ALA A 126 9.84 -1.03 6.53
N GLN A 127 10.64 -2.03 6.15
CA GLN A 127 10.17 -3.37 5.85
C GLN A 127 9.72 -4.11 7.11
N ALA A 128 10.46 -3.97 8.21
CA ALA A 128 10.13 -4.56 9.51
C ALA A 128 8.79 -4.00 10.03
N LEU A 129 8.61 -2.68 9.94
CA LEU A 129 7.38 -2.02 10.36
C LEU A 129 6.19 -2.46 9.51
N GLU A 130 6.35 -2.48 8.19
CA GLU A 130 5.29 -2.87 7.25
C GLU A 130 4.85 -4.32 7.47
N LYS A 131 5.80 -5.26 7.57
CA LYS A 131 5.51 -6.68 7.86
C LYS A 131 4.76 -6.85 9.18
N ALA A 132 5.16 -6.14 10.23
CA ALA A 132 4.47 -6.19 11.51
C ALA A 132 3.05 -5.64 11.43
N LEU A 133 2.83 -4.52 10.73
CA LEU A 133 1.50 -3.98 10.47
C LEU A 133 0.62 -4.97 9.72
N ARG A 134 1.15 -5.61 8.67
CA ARG A 134 0.40 -6.62 7.91
C ARG A 134 0.04 -7.84 8.75
N VAL A 135 0.92 -8.28 9.65
CA VAL A 135 0.60 -9.36 10.60
C VAL A 135 -0.50 -8.90 11.56
N LEU A 136 -0.43 -7.66 12.08
CA LEU A 136 -1.39 -7.13 13.04
C LEU A 136 -2.77 -6.91 12.42
N THR A 137 -2.85 -6.42 11.18
CA THR A 137 -4.10 -6.12 10.48
C THR A 137 -4.63 -7.28 9.64
N GLY A 138 -3.85 -8.36 9.48
CA GLY A 138 -4.21 -9.49 8.63
C GLY A 138 -4.20 -9.13 7.15
N GLY A 139 -3.37 -8.15 6.77
CA GLY A 139 -3.32 -7.61 5.41
C GLY A 139 -4.43 -6.62 5.06
N GLY A 140 -5.47 -6.45 5.90
CA GLY A 140 -6.60 -5.56 5.66
C GLY A 140 -6.33 -4.08 5.98
N ARG A 141 -7.21 -3.19 5.45
CA ARG A 141 -7.13 -1.72 5.60
C ARG A 141 -6.93 -1.31 7.06
N TYR A 142 -6.05 -0.35 7.27
CA TYR A 142 -5.83 0.25 8.58
C TYR A 142 -5.63 1.75 8.44
N THR A 143 -5.81 2.51 9.53
CA THR A 143 -5.53 3.95 9.56
C THR A 143 -4.25 4.15 10.35
N ALA A 144 -3.17 4.62 9.72
CA ALA A 144 -1.84 4.71 10.35
C ALA A 144 -1.86 5.42 11.71
N SER A 145 -2.62 6.51 11.85
CA SER A 145 -2.77 7.28 13.09
C SER A 145 -3.42 6.52 14.26
N LYS A 146 -4.06 5.37 14.00
CA LYS A 146 -4.61 4.49 15.05
C LYS A 146 -3.58 3.50 15.60
N TYR A 147 -2.41 3.43 14.99
CA TYR A 147 -1.35 2.51 15.39
C TYR A 147 -0.17 3.30 15.93
N SER A 148 0.58 2.67 16.83
CA SER A 148 1.78 3.27 17.42
C SER A 148 2.90 2.25 17.47
N ALA A 149 4.05 2.63 16.93
CA ALA A 149 5.27 1.85 16.97
C ALA A 149 6.20 2.45 18.03
N ILE A 150 6.55 1.66 19.05
CA ILE A 150 7.29 2.10 20.23
C ILE A 150 8.63 1.35 20.29
N PRO A 151 9.75 2.02 19.96
CA PRO A 151 11.08 1.44 20.07
C PRO A 151 11.46 1.14 21.54
N CYS A 152 12.00 -0.06 21.78
CA CYS A 152 12.34 -0.55 23.12
C CYS A 152 13.82 -0.84 23.29
N GLY A 153 14.68 0.08 22.80
CA GLY A 153 16.13 0.00 23.00
C GLY A 153 16.74 -1.27 22.40
N LYS A 154 17.22 -2.19 23.26
CA LYS A 154 17.82 -3.47 22.86
C LYS A 154 16.80 -4.62 22.84
N GLN A 155 15.60 -4.38 23.34
CA GLN A 155 14.51 -5.33 23.44
C GLN A 155 13.56 -5.18 22.23
N PRO A 156 12.72 -6.21 21.95
CA PRO A 156 11.72 -6.12 20.89
C PRO A 156 10.84 -4.87 21.00
N TRP A 157 10.59 -4.19 19.88
CA TRP A 157 9.74 -3.00 19.87
C TRP A 157 8.27 -3.39 19.88
N ILE A 158 7.40 -2.45 20.25
CA ILE A 158 5.94 -2.69 20.31
C ILE A 158 5.27 -2.05 19.10
N LEU A 159 4.38 -2.79 18.46
CA LEU A 159 3.37 -2.22 17.56
C LEU A 159 1.99 -2.44 18.18
N THR A 160 1.28 -1.38 18.51
CA THR A 160 -0.06 -1.48 19.13
C THR A 160 -1.10 -0.68 18.35
N GLY A 161 -2.35 -1.16 18.37
CA GLY A 161 -3.50 -0.52 17.76
C GLY A 161 -4.81 -1.22 18.10
N PRO A 162 -5.91 -0.92 17.37
CA PRO A 162 -7.24 -1.46 17.66
C PRO A 162 -7.34 -2.98 17.51
N GLU A 163 -6.59 -3.54 16.55
CA GLU A 163 -6.61 -4.99 16.26
C GLU A 163 -5.87 -5.81 17.32
N GLY A 164 -4.98 -5.20 18.09
CA GLY A 164 -4.14 -5.89 19.06
C GLY A 164 -2.77 -5.24 19.23
N THR A 165 -1.86 -6.01 19.83
CA THR A 165 -0.50 -5.58 20.10
C THR A 165 0.49 -6.67 19.71
N LEU A 166 1.53 -6.30 18.97
CA LEU A 166 2.66 -7.15 18.64
C LEU A 166 3.91 -6.72 19.41
N LEU A 167 4.64 -7.74 19.86
CA LEU A 167 6.03 -7.64 20.28
C LEU A 167 6.91 -8.05 19.08
N CYS A 168 7.67 -7.09 18.56
CA CYS A 168 8.38 -7.21 17.29
C CYS A 168 9.88 -7.27 17.52
N SER A 169 10.51 -8.39 17.17
CA SER A 169 11.96 -8.54 17.25
C SER A 169 12.64 -7.66 16.21
N CYS A 170 13.90 -7.29 16.48
CA CYS A 170 14.69 -6.49 15.56
C CYS A 170 15.06 -7.30 14.31
N MET A 171 15.05 -6.66 13.15
CA MET A 171 15.36 -7.27 11.86
C MET A 171 16.81 -6.98 11.48
N PRO A 172 17.52 -7.89 10.79
CA PRO A 172 18.81 -7.55 10.19
C PRO A 172 18.62 -6.38 9.21
N VAL A 173 19.49 -5.38 9.25
CA VAL A 173 19.40 -4.20 8.37
C VAL A 173 20.69 -3.99 7.59
N GLU A 174 20.62 -3.27 6.47
CA GLU A 174 21.80 -2.90 5.69
C GLU A 174 22.39 -1.57 6.17
N ARG A 175 23.66 -1.31 5.82
CA ARG A 175 24.36 -0.09 6.23
C ARG A 175 23.74 1.12 5.54
N PRO A 176 23.16 2.09 6.27
CA PRO A 176 22.60 3.27 5.62
C PRO A 176 23.73 4.09 4.97
N ALA A 177 23.49 4.55 3.74
CA ALA A 177 24.45 5.35 2.98
C ALA A 177 24.73 6.73 3.61
N SER A 178 23.80 7.27 4.39
CA SER A 178 23.95 8.52 5.16
C SER A 178 22.95 8.53 6.33
N PRO A 179 23.39 8.65 7.61
CA PRO A 179 22.47 8.73 8.74
C PRO A 179 21.77 10.10 8.75
N PRO A 180 20.42 10.14 8.81
CA PRO A 180 19.65 11.38 8.74
C PRO A 180 19.58 12.10 10.09
N THR A 181 19.42 13.44 10.04
CA THR A 181 19.33 14.34 11.20
C THR A 181 18.02 15.12 11.27
N GLN A 182 17.05 14.82 10.41
CA GLN A 182 15.84 15.62 10.25
C GLN A 182 14.62 14.99 10.93
N LYS A 183 13.83 15.80 11.64
CA LYS A 183 12.57 15.35 12.24
C LYS A 183 11.47 15.23 11.17
N LEU A 184 10.91 14.03 11.05
CA LEU A 184 9.80 13.70 10.16
C LEU A 184 8.52 14.48 10.51
N ARG A 185 7.79 14.94 9.48
CA ARG A 185 6.49 15.61 9.58
C ARG A 185 5.44 14.81 8.81
N THR A 186 4.24 14.71 9.38
CA THR A 186 3.12 13.93 8.85
C THR A 186 2.05 14.81 8.20
N PRO A 187 1.41 14.35 7.10
CA PRO A 187 0.08 14.80 6.68
C PRO A 187 -1.03 14.00 7.38
N GLU A 188 -2.21 14.63 7.57
CA GLU A 188 -3.41 14.02 8.18
C GLU A 188 -4.27 13.31 7.12
N THR A 189 -3.99 12.05 6.78
CA THR A 189 -4.85 11.27 5.85
C THR A 189 -4.93 9.78 6.18
N THR A 190 -5.96 9.11 5.63
CA THR A 190 -6.27 7.68 5.82
C THR A 190 -5.50 6.81 4.84
N LEU A 191 -4.88 5.73 5.34
CA LEU A 191 -4.11 4.77 4.54
C LEU A 191 -5.02 3.91 3.65
N GLN A 192 -4.69 3.86 2.35
CA GLN A 192 -5.32 2.98 1.36
C GLN A 192 -4.37 1.80 1.09
N ILE A 193 -4.88 0.58 1.23
CA ILE A 193 -4.14 -0.62 0.86
C ILE A 193 -4.35 -0.89 -0.62
N GLU A 194 -3.28 -1.16 -1.37
CA GLU A 194 -3.35 -1.41 -2.82
C GLU A 194 -4.35 -2.52 -3.18
N GLU A 195 -4.34 -3.62 -2.42
CA GLU A 195 -5.23 -4.78 -2.57
C GLU A 195 -6.70 -4.48 -2.26
N GLN A 196 -6.95 -3.30 -1.67
CA GLN A 196 -8.28 -2.80 -1.40
C GLN A 196 -8.50 -1.45 -2.07
N ASN A 197 -7.59 -0.98 -2.95
CA ASN A 197 -7.81 0.24 -3.70
C ASN A 197 -8.92 -0.05 -4.71
N GLN A 198 -9.99 0.76 -4.69
CA GLN A 198 -11.14 0.51 -5.55
C GLN A 198 -10.76 0.52 -7.03
N ALA A 199 -9.80 1.36 -7.44
CA ALA A 199 -9.29 1.37 -8.79
C ALA A 199 -8.55 0.07 -9.14
N VAL A 200 -7.73 -0.46 -8.23
CA VAL A 200 -7.03 -1.74 -8.45
C VAL A 200 -8.02 -2.90 -8.51
N LEU A 201 -9.03 -2.93 -7.62
CA LEU A 201 -10.06 -3.98 -7.60
C LEU A 201 -10.94 -3.94 -8.85
N THR A 202 -11.38 -2.77 -9.28
CA THR A 202 -12.17 -2.62 -10.50
C THR A 202 -11.33 -2.96 -11.73
N GLY A 203 -10.09 -2.47 -11.80
CA GLY A 203 -9.17 -2.83 -12.86
C GLY A 203 -8.82 -4.32 -12.91
N ALA A 204 -8.73 -5.00 -11.76
CA ALA A 204 -8.58 -6.46 -11.70
C ALA A 204 -9.78 -7.20 -12.30
N ALA A 205 -11.00 -6.73 -12.04
CA ALA A 205 -12.21 -7.29 -12.62
C ALA A 205 -12.27 -7.05 -14.14
N GLU A 206 -11.87 -5.87 -14.60
CA GLU A 206 -11.78 -5.54 -16.03
C GLU A 206 -10.70 -6.37 -16.74
N PHE A 207 -9.52 -6.51 -16.14
CA PHE A 207 -8.46 -7.39 -16.62
C PHE A 207 -8.97 -8.82 -16.79
N ALA A 208 -9.65 -9.35 -15.78
CA ALA A 208 -10.23 -10.68 -15.83
C ALA A 208 -11.28 -10.83 -16.95
N HIS A 209 -12.15 -9.83 -17.10
CA HIS A 209 -13.18 -9.82 -18.13
C HIS A 209 -12.57 -9.78 -19.54
N LEU A 210 -11.56 -8.93 -19.76
CA LEU A 210 -10.88 -8.77 -21.04
C LEU A 210 -10.14 -10.04 -21.45
N LEU A 211 -9.40 -10.67 -20.54
CA LEU A 211 -8.71 -11.94 -20.83
C LEU A 211 -9.70 -13.07 -21.08
N SER A 212 -10.81 -13.13 -20.33
CA SER A 212 -11.84 -14.15 -20.55
C SER A 212 -12.51 -13.98 -21.91
N GLY A 213 -12.85 -12.75 -22.29
CA GLY A 213 -13.47 -12.45 -23.59
C GLY A 213 -12.53 -12.66 -24.78
N ALA A 214 -11.27 -12.21 -24.67
CA ALA A 214 -10.32 -12.22 -25.78
C ALA A 214 -9.57 -13.56 -25.94
N LEU A 215 -9.23 -14.22 -24.82
CA LEU A 215 -8.41 -15.44 -24.81
C LEU A 215 -9.19 -16.69 -24.38
N GLY A 216 -10.45 -16.56 -23.94
CA GLY A 216 -11.25 -17.68 -23.46
C GLY A 216 -10.78 -18.24 -22.11
N VAL A 217 -10.01 -17.47 -21.34
CA VAL A 217 -9.46 -17.89 -20.04
C VAL A 217 -10.53 -17.81 -18.97
N SER A 218 -10.69 -18.88 -18.18
CA SER A 218 -11.46 -18.85 -16.94
C SER A 218 -10.51 -18.59 -15.79
N ILE A 219 -10.70 -17.50 -15.05
CA ILE A 219 -9.88 -17.15 -13.88
C ILE A 219 -10.53 -17.73 -12.64
N GLU A 220 -9.82 -18.63 -11.96
CA GLU A 220 -10.32 -19.34 -10.79
C GLU A 220 -9.93 -18.66 -9.48
N THR A 221 -8.70 -18.15 -9.40
CA THR A 221 -8.13 -17.59 -8.18
C THR A 221 -7.31 -16.34 -8.48
N ILE A 222 -7.38 -15.35 -7.58
CA ILE A 222 -6.55 -14.15 -7.60
C ILE A 222 -5.66 -14.16 -6.36
N ASP A 223 -4.36 -14.36 -6.58
CA ASP A 223 -3.35 -14.39 -5.54
C ASP A 223 -2.50 -13.11 -5.54
N TYR A 224 -2.21 -12.62 -4.34
CA TYR A 224 -1.38 -11.44 -4.14
C TYR A 224 0.02 -11.87 -3.75
N HIS A 225 1.01 -11.46 -4.55
CA HIS A 225 2.42 -11.70 -4.28
C HIS A 225 3.14 -10.36 -4.21
N SER A 226 3.63 -10.01 -3.02
CA SER A 226 4.59 -8.93 -2.84
C SER A 226 5.85 -9.51 -2.24
N THR A 227 6.93 -9.49 -3.03
CA THR A 227 8.28 -9.83 -2.59
C THR A 227 9.06 -8.59 -2.17
N THR A 228 8.69 -7.42 -2.70
CA THR A 228 9.22 -6.09 -2.37
C THR A 228 8.15 -5.04 -2.66
N ARG A 229 8.30 -3.88 -2.02
CA ARG A 229 7.40 -2.73 -2.07
C ARG A 229 7.11 -2.19 -3.48
N GLU A 230 8.07 -2.28 -4.40
CA GLU A 230 7.92 -1.86 -5.81
C GLU A 230 7.34 -2.97 -6.71
N GLU A 231 7.03 -4.14 -6.15
CA GLU A 231 6.63 -5.34 -6.89
C GLU A 231 5.37 -5.98 -6.31
N ALA A 232 4.42 -5.19 -5.80
CA ALA A 232 3.09 -5.72 -5.51
C ALA A 232 2.45 -6.23 -6.81
N ARG A 233 2.36 -7.56 -6.93
CA ARG A 233 1.86 -8.26 -8.12
C ARG A 233 0.58 -9.01 -7.81
N HIS A 234 -0.33 -8.95 -8.76
CA HIS A 234 -1.56 -9.71 -8.81
C HIS A 234 -1.34 -10.88 -9.74
N SER A 235 -1.60 -12.09 -9.25
CA SER A 235 -1.51 -13.33 -10.01
C SER A 235 -2.92 -13.88 -10.22
N PHE A 236 -3.36 -13.93 -11.46
CA PHE A 236 -4.59 -14.57 -11.86
C PHE A 236 -4.25 -15.99 -12.32
N LEU A 237 -4.89 -16.99 -11.72
CA LEU A 237 -4.70 -18.39 -12.06
C LEU A 237 -5.88 -18.84 -12.91
N GLY A 238 -5.61 -19.24 -14.14
CA GLY A 238 -6.55 -20.00 -14.97
C GLY A 238 -6.28 -21.49 -14.91
N GLU A 239 -7.05 -22.28 -15.67
CA GLU A 239 -6.98 -23.76 -15.63
C GLU A 239 -5.55 -24.29 -15.90
N GLU A 240 -4.83 -23.71 -16.86
CA GLU A 240 -3.46 -24.11 -17.21
C GLU A 240 -2.44 -22.96 -17.15
N ASP A 241 -2.90 -21.72 -17.01
CA ASP A 241 -2.09 -20.51 -17.18
C ASP A 241 -2.02 -19.63 -15.93
N LYS A 242 -0.89 -18.95 -15.74
CA LYS A 242 -0.69 -17.94 -14.69
C LYS A 242 -0.42 -16.58 -15.32
N PHE A 243 -1.27 -15.60 -15.00
CA PHE A 243 -1.17 -14.22 -15.50
C PHE A 243 -0.72 -13.32 -14.36
N THR A 244 0.41 -12.63 -14.52
CA THR A 244 0.94 -11.74 -13.48
C THR A 244 1.01 -10.29 -13.95
N ILE A 245 0.48 -9.35 -13.17
CA ILE A 245 0.38 -7.91 -13.50
C ILE A 245 0.57 -7.04 -12.23
N ARG A 246 1.04 -5.79 -12.40
CA ARG A 246 1.27 -4.85 -11.27
C ARG A 246 -0.01 -4.14 -10.84
N ALA A 247 -0.03 -3.68 -9.58
CA ALA A 247 -1.12 -2.87 -9.05
C ALA A 247 -1.34 -1.56 -9.83
N SER A 248 -0.25 -0.88 -10.24
CA SER A 248 -0.31 0.35 -11.04
C SER A 248 -1.05 0.15 -12.36
N ASP A 249 -0.76 -0.97 -13.02
CA ASP A 249 -1.29 -1.29 -14.34
C ASP A 249 -2.77 -1.65 -14.24
N LEU A 250 -3.16 -2.36 -13.16
CA LEU A 250 -4.58 -2.57 -12.84
C LEU A 250 -5.30 -1.27 -12.50
N ALA A 251 -4.71 -0.39 -11.70
CA ALA A 251 -5.31 0.91 -11.41
C ALA A 251 -5.50 1.77 -12.67
N GLN A 252 -4.61 1.62 -13.65
CA GLN A 252 -4.71 2.29 -14.94
C GLN A 252 -5.92 1.79 -15.75
N LEU A 253 -6.21 0.48 -15.74
CA LEU A 253 -7.37 -0.09 -16.43
C LEU A 253 -8.69 0.56 -15.98
N HIS A 254 -8.84 0.76 -14.68
CA HIS A 254 -10.06 1.35 -14.09
C HIS A 254 -10.46 2.71 -14.68
N GLY A 255 -9.49 3.51 -15.11
CA GLY A 255 -9.72 4.85 -15.66
C GLY A 255 -10.05 4.88 -17.15
N LEU A 256 -9.99 3.74 -17.84
CA LEU A 256 -10.08 3.69 -19.28
C LEU A 256 -11.52 3.73 -19.78
N THR A 257 -11.72 4.40 -20.91
CA THR A 257 -13.01 4.44 -21.56
C THR A 257 -13.20 3.17 -22.41
N ALA A 258 -14.19 2.35 -22.04
CA ALA A 258 -14.60 1.18 -22.80
C ALA A 258 -15.46 1.50 -24.04
N ASP A 259 -16.15 2.66 -24.03
CA ASP A 259 -16.96 3.17 -25.14
C ASP A 259 -16.29 4.39 -25.83
N PRO A 260 -15.59 4.17 -26.95
CA PRO A 260 -14.84 5.22 -27.65
C PRO A 260 -15.72 6.38 -28.14
N SER A 261 -17.03 6.18 -28.27
CA SER A 261 -17.96 7.24 -28.69
C SER A 261 -18.03 8.39 -27.69
N VAL A 262 -17.71 8.15 -26.42
CA VAL A 262 -17.60 9.18 -25.38
C VAL A 262 -16.45 10.15 -25.69
N ILE A 263 -15.32 9.61 -26.16
CA ILE A 263 -14.17 10.41 -26.58
C ILE A 263 -14.50 11.13 -27.87
N GLN A 264 -15.07 10.46 -28.88
CA GLN A 264 -15.50 11.10 -30.13
C GLN A 264 -16.47 12.25 -29.88
N GLY A 265 -17.46 12.07 -29.00
CA GLY A 265 -18.43 13.10 -28.65
C GLY A 265 -17.82 14.29 -27.92
N THR A 266 -16.74 14.07 -27.17
CA THR A 266 -15.98 15.13 -26.49
C THR A 266 -15.08 15.88 -27.47
N VAL A 267 -14.34 15.15 -28.30
CA VAL A 267 -13.41 15.68 -29.31
C VAL A 267 -14.14 16.49 -30.39
N SER A 268 -15.27 15.98 -30.90
CA SER A 268 -16.09 16.64 -31.93
C SER A 268 -16.74 17.95 -31.48
N ARG A 269 -16.89 18.19 -30.17
CA ARG A 269 -17.36 19.48 -29.62
C ARG A 269 -16.25 20.51 -29.48
N GLY A 270 -15.02 20.12 -29.81
CA GLY A 270 -13.81 20.88 -29.59
C GLY A 270 -13.27 20.69 -28.18
N VAL A 271 -11.94 20.67 -28.07
CA VAL A 271 -11.22 20.43 -26.82
C VAL A 271 -10.55 21.70 -26.32
N GLN A 272 -10.65 21.93 -25.01
CA GLN A 272 -10.02 23.06 -24.36
C GLN A 272 -8.51 22.82 -24.26
N SER A 273 -7.72 23.77 -24.75
CA SER A 273 -6.25 23.74 -24.57
C SER A 273 -5.90 23.86 -23.07
N PRO A 274 -4.91 23.10 -22.57
CA PRO A 274 -4.52 23.12 -21.15
C PRO A 274 -4.04 24.49 -20.67
N ASN A 275 -3.64 25.38 -21.59
CA ASN A 275 -3.20 26.75 -21.27
C ASN A 275 -4.34 27.78 -21.17
N GLY A 276 -5.61 27.35 -21.26
CA GLY A 276 -6.77 28.24 -21.10
C GLY A 276 -7.09 29.13 -22.32
N GLY A 277 -6.69 28.70 -23.53
CA GLY A 277 -6.92 29.42 -24.79
C GLY A 277 -8.24 29.10 -25.51
N ASP A 278 -8.29 29.33 -26.82
CA ASP A 278 -9.47 29.01 -27.64
C ASP A 278 -9.74 27.49 -27.70
N ILE A 279 -11.01 27.13 -27.91
CA ILE A 279 -11.41 25.74 -28.16
C ILE A 279 -10.79 25.29 -29.48
N VAL A 280 -10.05 24.18 -29.43
CA VAL A 280 -9.42 23.60 -30.61
C VAL A 280 -10.39 22.61 -31.23
N SER A 281 -10.74 22.84 -32.49
CA SER A 281 -11.52 21.87 -33.26
C SER A 281 -10.62 20.70 -33.63
N VAL A 282 -10.99 19.52 -33.16
CA VAL A 282 -10.24 18.29 -33.40
C VAL A 282 -11.23 17.25 -33.90
N GLU A 283 -10.84 16.49 -34.92
CA GLU A 283 -11.63 15.39 -35.47
C GLU A 283 -10.92 14.07 -35.20
N TRP A 284 -11.70 13.07 -34.78
CA TRP A 284 -11.23 11.70 -34.62
C TRP A 284 -12.32 10.75 -35.10
N ASP A 285 -12.02 9.99 -36.16
CA ASP A 285 -12.96 9.07 -36.81
C ASP A 285 -13.33 7.87 -35.92
N GLY A 286 -12.64 7.71 -34.78
CA GLY A 286 -12.79 6.59 -33.86
C GLY A 286 -11.62 5.64 -33.90
N PRO A 287 -11.65 4.62 -33.03
CA PRO A 287 -10.56 3.67 -32.94
C PRO A 287 -10.60 2.66 -34.08
N GLU A 288 -9.43 2.18 -34.46
CA GLU A 288 -9.28 1.11 -35.44
C GLU A 288 -9.81 -0.24 -34.91
N HIS A 289 -9.76 -0.43 -33.59
CA HIS A 289 -10.15 -1.67 -32.93
C HIS A 289 -11.16 -1.42 -31.79
N PRO A 290 -12.12 -2.32 -31.56
CA PRO A 290 -12.95 -2.25 -30.37
C PRO A 290 -12.19 -2.76 -29.13
N VAL A 291 -12.64 -2.33 -27.94
CA VAL A 291 -12.15 -2.86 -26.67
C VAL A 291 -12.42 -4.38 -26.59
N GLY A 292 -11.43 -5.13 -26.12
CA GLY A 292 -11.42 -6.60 -26.11
C GLY A 292 -10.94 -7.25 -27.41
N TYR A 293 -10.60 -6.46 -28.44
CA TYR A 293 -10.01 -7.00 -29.67
C TYR A 293 -8.60 -7.55 -29.40
N LEU A 294 -8.31 -8.72 -29.95
CA LEU A 294 -7.01 -9.37 -29.86
C LEU A 294 -6.21 -9.12 -31.15
N GLU A 295 -5.09 -8.39 -31.04
CA GLU A 295 -4.20 -8.10 -32.15
C GLU A 295 -2.76 -8.49 -31.79
N GLY A 296 -2.17 -9.45 -32.51
CA GLY A 296 -0.76 -9.80 -32.31
C GLY A 296 -0.41 -10.36 -30.92
N GLY A 297 -1.41 -10.80 -30.15
CA GLY A 297 -1.26 -11.25 -28.76
C GLY A 297 -1.58 -10.18 -27.72
N ASP A 298 -1.80 -8.93 -28.14
CA ASP A 298 -2.21 -7.82 -27.29
C ASP A 298 -3.74 -7.69 -27.25
N VAL A 299 -4.30 -7.43 -26.09
CA VAL A 299 -5.74 -7.16 -25.93
C VAL A 299 -5.97 -5.66 -25.79
N VAL A 300 -6.81 -5.08 -26.65
CA VAL A 300 -7.19 -3.66 -26.53
C VAL A 300 -7.99 -3.47 -25.23
N ALA A 301 -7.46 -2.66 -24.32
CA ALA A 301 -8.00 -2.48 -22.97
C ALA A 301 -8.97 -1.30 -22.85
N GLY A 302 -8.76 -0.25 -23.66
CA GLY A 302 -9.56 0.96 -23.61
C GLY A 302 -8.85 2.17 -24.18
N TYR A 303 -9.54 3.31 -24.13
CA TYR A 303 -9.08 4.55 -24.71
C TYR A 303 -9.10 5.70 -23.69
N GLU A 304 -8.19 6.65 -23.85
CA GLU A 304 -8.14 7.88 -23.07
C GLU A 304 -7.80 9.07 -23.98
N PHE A 305 -8.50 10.19 -23.82
CA PHE A 305 -8.05 11.46 -24.39
C PHE A 305 -7.07 12.14 -23.43
N ALA A 306 -5.92 12.56 -23.94
CA ALA A 306 -4.92 13.26 -23.15
C ALA A 306 -4.30 14.43 -23.94
N TRP A 307 -3.71 15.36 -23.20
CA TRP A 307 -2.75 16.32 -23.74
C TRP A 307 -1.35 15.85 -23.38
N GLU A 308 -0.49 15.71 -24.38
CA GLU A 308 0.91 15.35 -24.22
C GLU A 308 1.81 16.51 -24.63
N GLN A 309 2.83 16.76 -23.83
CA GLN A 309 3.91 17.68 -24.20
C GLN A 309 5.18 16.84 -24.40
N PRO A 310 5.61 16.60 -25.65
CA PRO A 310 6.84 15.86 -25.92
C PRO A 310 8.06 16.57 -25.29
N ASP A 311 9.02 15.78 -24.81
CA ASP A 311 10.29 16.33 -24.33
C ASP A 311 10.93 17.19 -25.43
N GLU A 312 11.41 18.38 -25.03
CA GLU A 312 11.98 19.40 -25.92
C GLU A 312 11.00 20.08 -26.90
N SER A 313 9.68 19.85 -26.75
CA SER A 313 8.65 20.54 -27.53
C SER A 313 7.94 21.64 -26.73
N LEU A 314 7.72 22.79 -27.36
CA LEU A 314 6.83 23.83 -26.85
C LEU A 314 5.36 23.53 -27.16
N GLU A 315 5.09 22.52 -28.00
CA GLU A 315 3.73 22.19 -28.44
C GLU A 315 3.03 21.29 -27.42
N ASN A 316 1.76 21.63 -27.13
CA ASN A 316 0.82 20.73 -26.51
C ASN A 316 0.10 19.94 -27.61
N VAL A 317 0.18 18.61 -27.56
CA VAL A 317 -0.41 17.71 -28.56
C VAL A 317 -1.65 17.06 -27.97
N ALA A 318 -2.80 17.25 -28.62
CA ALA A 318 -4.02 16.52 -28.33
C ALA A 318 -3.89 15.11 -28.89
N VAL A 319 -4.09 14.11 -28.04
CA VAL A 319 -3.90 12.70 -28.41
C VAL A 319 -5.05 11.83 -27.90
N VAL A 320 -5.30 10.72 -28.59
CA VAL A 320 -5.99 9.56 -28.02
C VAL A 320 -4.95 8.49 -27.73
N ARG A 321 -4.91 8.00 -26.49
CA ARG A 321 -4.13 6.84 -26.09
C ARG A 321 -5.00 5.60 -26.24
N GLU A 322 -4.53 4.64 -27.03
CA GLU A 322 -5.06 3.28 -27.07
C GLU A 322 -4.25 2.42 -26.10
N TYR A 323 -4.88 1.97 -25.03
CA TYR A 323 -4.27 1.12 -24.03
C TYR A 323 -4.41 -0.35 -24.43
N ARG A 324 -3.34 -1.11 -24.24
CA ARG A 324 -3.24 -2.52 -24.60
C ARG A 324 -2.66 -3.32 -23.45
N ILE A 325 -3.25 -4.49 -23.20
CA ILE A 325 -2.70 -5.49 -22.30
C ILE A 325 -1.72 -6.34 -23.11
N THR A 326 -0.43 -6.24 -22.80
CA THR A 326 0.66 -6.88 -23.55
C THR A 326 1.38 -7.92 -22.70
N GLN A 327 1.72 -9.06 -23.31
CA GLN A 327 2.49 -10.12 -22.66
C GLN A 327 3.99 -9.99 -22.98
N ASN A 328 4.79 -9.68 -21.94
CA ASN A 328 6.24 -9.56 -22.01
C ASN A 328 6.92 -10.68 -21.19
N TYR A 329 7.51 -11.67 -21.88
CA TYR A 329 8.39 -12.73 -21.35
C TYR A 329 7.88 -13.59 -20.17
N SER A 330 6.66 -13.34 -19.65
CA SER A 330 5.91 -14.03 -18.55
C SER A 330 5.02 -13.05 -17.75
N ARG A 331 5.06 -11.75 -18.05
CA ARG A 331 4.34 -10.69 -17.34
C ARG A 331 3.38 -9.99 -18.27
N TRP A 332 2.25 -9.56 -17.71
CA TRP A 332 1.29 -8.72 -18.39
C TRP A 332 1.48 -7.29 -17.92
N THR A 333 1.55 -6.37 -18.86
CA THR A 333 1.65 -4.92 -18.64
C THR A 333 0.50 -4.23 -19.36
N VAL A 334 0.16 -3.02 -18.89
CA VAL A 334 -0.75 -2.13 -19.61
C VAL A 334 0.11 -1.03 -20.23
N ASP A 335 0.27 -1.10 -21.55
CA ASP A 335 1.02 -0.15 -22.34
C ASP A 335 0.05 0.67 -23.19
N TYR A 336 0.49 1.80 -23.76
CA TYR A 336 -0.35 2.57 -24.67
C TYR A 336 0.36 2.94 -25.96
N ARG A 337 -0.45 3.09 -27.02
CA ARG A 337 -0.07 3.71 -28.28
C ARG A 337 -0.78 5.05 -28.41
N THR A 338 -0.03 6.05 -28.86
CA THR A 338 -0.53 7.42 -29.00
C THR A 338 -0.99 7.69 -30.44
N HIS A 339 -2.24 8.08 -30.61
CA HIS A 339 -2.80 8.60 -31.84
C HIS A 339 -2.87 10.12 -31.75
N ARG A 340 -1.98 10.82 -32.49
CA ARG A 340 -1.95 12.28 -32.52
C ARG A 340 -3.12 12.83 -33.31
N LEU A 341 -3.83 13.79 -32.72
CA LEU A 341 -4.98 14.44 -33.36
C LEU A 341 -4.63 15.85 -33.83
N ALA A 342 -4.07 16.69 -32.95
CA ALA A 342 -3.74 18.08 -33.24
C ALA A 342 -2.59 18.58 -32.35
N SER A 343 -1.82 19.55 -32.83
CA SER A 343 -0.79 20.26 -32.05
C SER A 343 -1.17 21.72 -31.87
N VAL A 344 -0.89 22.26 -30.68
CA VAL A 344 -1.11 23.67 -30.34
C VAL A 344 0.18 24.25 -29.79
N VAL A 345 0.62 25.37 -30.37
CA VAL A 345 1.73 26.18 -29.83
C VAL A 345 1.13 27.19 -28.84
N PRO A 346 1.73 27.41 -27.66
CA PRO A 346 1.28 28.38 -26.66
C PRO A 346 1.06 29.81 -27.20
#